data_AF-A0A7X8HC26-F1
#
_entry.id   AF-A0A7X8HC26-F1
#
_cell.length_a   1.000
_cell.length_b   1.000
_cell.length_c   1.000
_cell.angle_alpha   90.00
_cell.angle_beta   90.00
_cell.angle_gamma   90.00
#
_symmetry.space_group_name_H-M   'P 1'
#
loop_
_entity.id
_entity.type
_entity.pdbx_description
1 polymer ?
#
loop_
_entity_poly.entity_id
_entity_poly.type
_entity_poly.pdbx_seq_one_letter_code
_entity_poly.pdbx_strand_id
1 'polypeptide(L)'
;MIDQGLEELKILNKKIDELLERYSGLKAKNNELKDEIEILKRDLQVKNEKINDLEAKYERLKITGALMGEGRNAADARKRINELVREIDRCVALLNR
;
A
#
# COMPACT_ATOMS: atom_id res chain seq x y z
N MET A 1 -13.31 36.13 -54.34
CA MET A 1 -14.10 36.01 -53.10
C MET A 1 -14.51 34.57 -52.82
N ILE A 2 -15.18 33.85 -53.72
CA ILE A 2 -15.56 32.43 -53.53
C ILE A 2 -14.32 31.52 -53.34
N ASP A 3 -13.27 31.75 -54.13
CA ASP A 3 -12.02 30.97 -54.08
C ASP A 3 -11.24 31.14 -52.76
N GLN A 4 -11.33 32.32 -52.16
CA GLN A 4 -10.68 32.65 -50.89
C GLN A 4 -11.38 31.97 -49.70
N GLY A 5 -12.72 31.90 -49.72
CA GLY A 5 -13.49 31.17 -48.71
C GLY A 5 -13.30 29.64 -48.79
N LEU A 6 -13.07 29.10 -49.99
CA LEU A 6 -12.76 27.69 -50.20
C LEU A 6 -11.40 27.30 -49.59
N GLU A 7 -10.41 28.17 -49.72
CA GLU A 7 -9.08 27.93 -49.17
C GLU A 7 -9.05 28.05 -47.63
N GLU A 8 -9.79 29.02 -47.07
CA GLU A 8 -9.99 29.14 -45.62
C GLU A 8 -10.67 27.90 -45.03
N LEU A 9 -11.68 27.34 -45.72
CA LEU A 9 -12.36 26.13 -45.30
C LEU A 9 -11.41 24.92 -45.26
N LYS A 10 -10.52 24.77 -46.25
CA LYS A 10 -9.51 23.70 -46.27
C LYS A 10 -8.55 23.81 -45.09
N ILE A 11 -8.07 25.02 -44.79
CA ILE A 11 -7.17 25.25 -43.66
C ILE A 11 -7.87 24.92 -42.34
N LEU A 12 -9.14 25.29 -42.21
CA LEU A 12 -9.94 24.97 -41.02
C LEU A 12 -10.10 23.46 -40.84
N ASN A 13 -10.47 22.74 -41.90
CA ASN A 13 -10.62 21.28 -41.85
C ASN A 13 -9.30 20.60 -41.44
N LYS A 14 -8.17 21.02 -42.02
CA LYS A 14 -6.86 20.50 -41.62
C LYS A 14 -6.55 20.71 -40.14
N LYS A 15 -6.87 21.90 -39.60
CA LYS A 15 -6.68 22.20 -38.17
C LYS A 15 -7.61 21.36 -37.28
N ILE A 16 -8.83 21.08 -37.73
CA ILE A 16 -9.77 20.21 -37.02
C ILE A 16 -9.22 18.78 -37.00
N ASP A 17 -8.74 18.27 -38.13
CA ASP A 17 -8.16 16.93 -38.21
C ASP A 17 -6.94 16.78 -37.28
N GLU A 18 -6.02 17.76 -37.31
CA GLU A 18 -4.87 17.79 -36.39
C GLU A 18 -5.29 17.85 -34.91
N LEU A 19 -6.36 18.58 -34.60
CA LEU A 19 -6.89 18.67 -33.23
C LEU A 19 -7.50 17.34 -32.79
N LEU A 20 -8.25 16.67 -33.66
CA LEU A 20 -8.86 15.37 -33.39
C LEU A 20 -7.80 14.29 -33.18
N GLU A 21 -6.75 14.30 -33.99
CA GLU A 21 -5.63 13.37 -33.85
C GLU A 21 -4.95 13.57 -32.48
N ARG A 22 -4.60 14.81 -32.12
CA ARG A 22 -4.01 15.14 -30.82
C ARG A 22 -4.92 14.75 -29.65
N TYR A 23 -6.22 15.03 -29.76
CA TYR A 23 -7.19 14.68 -28.75
C TYR A 23 -7.27 13.16 -28.57
N SER A 24 -7.30 12.40 -29.67
CA SER A 24 -7.35 10.95 -29.63
C SER A 24 -6.09 10.35 -28.97
N GLY A 25 -4.90 10.88 -29.30
CA GLY A 25 -3.63 10.50 -28.67
C GLY A 25 -3.59 10.81 -27.17
N LEU A 26 -4.05 12.00 -26.77
CA LEU A 26 -4.14 12.36 -25.35
C LEU A 26 -5.14 11.48 -24.59
N LYS A 27 -6.28 11.15 -25.22
CA LYS A 27 -7.28 10.27 -24.63
C LYS A 27 -6.75 8.85 -24.43
N ALA A 28 -6.04 8.31 -25.42
CA ALA A 28 -5.40 6.99 -25.33
C ALA A 28 -4.37 6.97 -24.17
N LYS A 29 -3.46 7.94 -24.15
CA LYS A 29 -2.44 8.05 -23.09
C LYS A 29 -3.03 8.24 -21.70
N ASN A 30 -4.12 8.99 -21.57
CA ASN A 30 -4.82 9.14 -20.30
C ASN A 30 -5.45 7.83 -19.82
N ASN A 31 -5.97 7.00 -20.74
CA ASN A 31 -6.50 5.69 -20.37
C ASN A 31 -5.37 4.74 -19.96
N GLU A 32 -4.26 4.70 -20.71
CA GLU A 32 -3.08 3.90 -20.36
C GLU A 32 -2.55 4.25 -18.96
N LEU A 33 -2.41 5.54 -18.66
CA LEU A 33 -1.95 6.01 -17.35
C LEU A 33 -2.92 5.65 -16.23
N LYS A 34 -4.23 5.66 -16.48
CA LYS A 34 -5.22 5.22 -15.49
C LYS A 34 -5.12 3.73 -15.21
N ASP A 35 -4.93 2.91 -16.24
CA ASP A 35 -4.76 1.47 -16.07
C ASP A 35 -3.47 1.16 -15.31
N GLU A 36 -2.37 1.86 -15.62
CA GLU A 36 -1.10 1.74 -14.90
C GLU A 36 -1.24 2.13 -13.41
N ILE A 37 -1.97 3.21 -13.11
CA ILE A 37 -2.26 3.63 -11.74
C ILE A 37 -3.01 2.53 -10.98
N GLU A 38 -4.00 1.89 -11.58
CA GLU A 38 -4.77 0.83 -10.91
C GLU A 38 -3.92 -0.43 -10.68
N ILE A 39 -3.02 -0.77 -11.60
CA ILE A 39 -2.05 -1.85 -11.42
C ILE A 39 -1.11 -1.52 -10.25
N LEU A 40 -0.50 -0.33 -10.25
CA LEU A 40 0.42 0.10 -9.21
C LEU A 40 -0.24 0.16 -7.83
N LYS A 41 -1.50 0.57 -7.73
CA LYS A 41 -2.26 0.55 -6.48
C LYS A 41 -2.45 -0.88 -5.95
N ARG A 42 -2.77 -1.84 -6.81
CA ARG A 42 -2.91 -3.26 -6.41
C ARG A 42 -1.58 -3.82 -5.94
N ASP A 43 -0.50 -3.56 -6.67
CA ASP A 43 0.84 -4.00 -6.29
C ASP A 43 1.27 -3.41 -4.95
N LEU A 44 0.98 -2.13 -4.72
CA LEU A 44 1.25 -1.46 -3.46
C LEU A 44 0.48 -2.11 -2.30
N GLN A 45 -0.81 -2.42 -2.51
CA GLN A 45 -1.62 -3.11 -1.51
C GLN A 45 -1.02 -4.48 -1.16
N VAL A 46 -0.71 -5.31 -2.15
CA VAL A 46 -0.12 -6.64 -1.94
C VAL A 46 1.21 -6.55 -1.20
N LYS A 47 2.05 -5.56 -1.55
CA LYS A 47 3.33 -5.34 -0.86
C LYS A 47 3.12 -4.92 0.59
N ASN A 48 2.17 -4.04 0.87
CA ASN A 48 1.84 -3.60 2.23
C ASN A 48 1.30 -4.75 3.09
N GLU A 49 0.42 -5.59 2.54
CA GLU A 49 -0.07 -6.80 3.21
C GLU A 49 1.10 -7.73 3.56
N LYS A 50 2.05 -7.92 2.63
CA LYS A 50 3.24 -8.73 2.88
C LYS A 50 4.17 -8.12 3.94
N ILE A 51 4.30 -6.80 3.99
CA ILE A 51 5.07 -6.10 5.03
C ILE A 51 4.42 -6.37 6.40
N ASN A 52 3.11 -6.15 6.53
CA ASN A 52 2.38 -6.39 7.78
C ASN A 52 2.53 -7.85 8.24
N ASP A 53 2.46 -8.81 7.31
CA ASP A 53 2.66 -10.22 7.60
C ASP A 53 4.07 -10.53 8.10
N LEU A 54 5.09 -9.91 7.52
CA LEU A 54 6.49 -10.05 7.92
C LEU A 54 6.75 -9.40 9.27
N GLU A 55 6.18 -8.22 9.53
CA GLU A 55 6.26 -7.54 10.83
C GLU A 55 5.60 -8.38 11.93
N ALA A 56 4.42 -8.95 11.66
CA ALA A 56 3.75 -9.85 12.61
C ALA A 56 4.58 -11.12 12.87
N LYS A 57 5.22 -11.70 11.84
CA LYS A 57 6.16 -12.83 11.99
C LYS A 57 7.38 -12.43 12.82
N TYR A 58 7.94 -11.25 12.56
CA TYR A 58 9.10 -10.74 13.27
C TYR A 58 8.80 -10.51 14.76
N GLU A 59 7.68 -9.86 15.10
CA GLU A 59 7.31 -9.65 16.49
C GLU A 59 7.04 -10.98 17.21
N ARG A 60 6.42 -11.97 16.55
CA ARG A 60 6.30 -13.32 17.13
C ARG A 60 7.66 -13.94 17.43
N LEU A 61 8.61 -13.89 16.47
CA LEU A 61 9.95 -14.45 16.67
C LEU A 61 10.73 -13.71 17.76
N LYS A 62 10.61 -12.38 17.82
CA LYS A 62 11.23 -11.54 18.85
C LYS A 62 10.71 -11.88 20.23
N ILE A 63 9.40 -12.08 20.38
CA ILE A 63 8.80 -12.53 21.64
C ILE A 63 9.29 -13.94 21.97
N THR A 64 9.27 -14.89 21.03
CA THR A 64 9.76 -16.26 21.26
C THR A 64 11.24 -16.28 21.69
N GLY A 65 12.12 -15.54 21.01
CA GLY A 65 13.54 -15.45 21.38
C GLY A 65 13.74 -14.79 22.74
N ALA A 66 12.97 -13.74 23.05
CA ALA A 66 12.99 -13.10 24.36
C ALA A 66 12.51 -14.07 25.47
N LEU A 67 11.45 -14.85 25.22
CA LEU A 67 10.93 -15.88 26.14
C LEU A 67 11.91 -17.05 26.32
N MET A 68 12.63 -17.45 25.26
CA MET A 68 13.68 -18.47 25.33
C MET A 68 14.97 -17.97 25.98
N GLY A 69 15.03 -16.69 26.36
CA GLY A 69 16.15 -16.11 27.09
C GLY A 69 17.34 -15.72 26.21
N GLU A 70 17.16 -15.67 24.88
CA GLU A 70 18.22 -15.34 23.93
C GLU A 70 18.20 -13.83 23.57
N GLY A 71 19.36 -13.18 23.63
CA GLY A 71 19.56 -11.79 23.19
C GLY A 71 19.23 -10.69 24.21
N ARG A 72 19.37 -9.41 23.78
CA ARG A 72 19.22 -8.20 24.62
C ARG A 72 17.85 -8.07 25.31
N ASN A 73 16.79 -8.66 24.76
CA ASN A 73 15.41 -8.53 25.25
C ASN A 73 15.02 -9.62 26.27
N ALA A 74 15.92 -10.56 26.58
CA ALA A 74 15.65 -11.64 27.53
C ALA A 74 15.36 -11.15 28.96
N ALA A 75 15.93 -10.01 29.35
CA ALA A 75 15.66 -9.37 30.65
C ALA A 75 14.21 -8.84 30.72
N ASP A 76 13.75 -8.17 29.67
CA ASP A 76 12.38 -7.63 29.59
C ASP A 76 11.34 -8.75 29.52
N ALA A 77 11.63 -9.83 28.80
CA ALA A 77 10.78 -11.02 28.76
C ALA A 77 10.62 -11.65 30.15
N ARG A 78 11.73 -11.84 30.87
CA ARG A 78 11.72 -12.37 32.25
C ARG A 78 10.91 -11.48 33.19
N LYS A 79 11.03 -10.15 33.06
CA LYS A 79 10.25 -9.21 33.86
C LYS A 79 8.74 -9.37 33.60
N ARG A 80 8.34 -9.48 32.33
CA ARG A 80 6.93 -9.66 31.93
C ARG A 80 6.36 -11.00 32.37
N ILE A 81 7.13 -12.09 32.27
CA ILE A 81 6.74 -13.41 32.80
C ILE A 81 6.52 -13.30 34.32
N ASN A 82 7.44 -12.68 35.05
CA ASN A 82 7.31 -12.54 36.50
C ASN A 82 6.09 -11.69 36.91
N GLU A 83 5.74 -10.67 36.14
CA GLU A 83 4.52 -9.88 36.35
C GLU A 83 3.26 -10.72 36.11
N LEU A 84 3.22 -11.52 35.03
CA LEU A 84 2.12 -12.42 34.73
C LEU A 84 1.94 -13.52 35.77
N VAL A 85 3.03 -14.14 36.24
CA VAL A 85 3.00 -15.15 37.31
C VAL A 85 2.40 -14.54 38.59
N ARG A 86 2.81 -13.32 38.96
CA ARG A 86 2.25 -12.62 40.11
C ARG A 86 0.77 -12.28 39.95
N GLU A 87 0.29 -12.01 38.74
CA GLU A 87 -1.14 -11.84 38.48
C GLU A 87 -1.92 -13.15 38.63
N ILE A 88 -1.38 -14.24 38.10
CA ILE A 88 -1.98 -15.57 38.25
C ILE A 88 -2.07 -15.93 39.73
N ASP A 89 -1.01 -15.74 40.51
CA ASP A 89 -1.02 -15.99 41.95
C ASP A 89 -2.08 -15.16 42.68
N ARG A 90 -2.25 -13.88 42.31
CA ARG A 90 -3.31 -13.02 42.86
C ARG A 90 -4.70 -13.54 42.49
N CYS A 91 -4.94 -13.93 41.24
CA CYS A 91 -6.22 -14.49 40.80
C CYS A 91 -6.52 -15.82 41.48
N VAL A 92 -5.53 -16.70 41.64
CA VAL A 92 -5.67 -17.98 42.36
C VAL A 92 -6.00 -17.74 43.84
N ALA A 93 -5.34 -16.77 44.48
CA ALA A 93 -5.65 -16.40 45.86
C ALA A 93 -7.07 -15.83 46.03
N LEU A 94 -7.58 -15.12 45.01
CA LEU A 94 -8.96 -14.62 44.99
C LEU A 94 -10.00 -15.75 44.77
N LEU A 95 -9.63 -16.83 44.09
CA LEU A 95 -10.50 -17.99 43.84
C LEU A 95 -10.52 -19.00 45.00
N ASN A 96 -9.45 -19.07 45.80
CA ASN A 96 -9.34 -19.94 46.97
C ASN A 96 -9.85 -19.29 48.26
N ARG A 97 -10.76 -18.33 48.13
CA ARG A 97 -11.45 -17.63 49.22
C ARG A 97 -12.96 -17.83 49.08
#